data_AF-A0A968KJ84-F1
#
_entry.id   AF-A0A968KJ84-F1
#
_cell.length_a   1.000
_cell.length_b   1.000
_cell.length_c   1.000
_cell.angle_alpha   90.00
_cell.angle_beta   90.00
_cell.angle_gamma   90.00
#
_symmetry.space_group_name_H-M   'P 1'
#
loop_
_entity.id
_entity.type
_entity.pdbx_description
1 polymer ?
#
loop_
_entity_poly.entity_id
_entity_poly.type
_entity_poly.pdbx_seq_one_letter_code
_entity_poly.pdbx_strand_id
1 'polypeptide(L)'
;MKQNRQNGFDEFWKRIQNEIHSHPVITRNEYCKWFKKGEFNKKQLINLFEQFAVFSKWFLLVQMMRLLNASDLEAETHARYILANELGVGINPDGSTENQPFRTAWAHINWLRETARPLNLEPEHLGSWATASHGTREFIRGLEETYGSKDGQVGQGSSYAIETWAAWGIGKGKEAESNNFWMELITGIKEYNRKNRLTGDEMIPLDFFMFHFNSEKGHGDNVLDELRRSFMKPDFDEDKFIESGKKALEAIYTFWTDLENSRHHIDETRSRYAVFVGA
;
A
#
# COMPACT_ATOMS: atom_id res chain seq x y z
N MET A 1 -30.68 24.18 7.28
CA MET A 1 -29.81 23.71 6.17
C MET A 1 -28.44 23.24 6.67
N LYS A 2 -27.65 24.03 7.42
CA LYS A 2 -26.37 23.57 8.00
C LYS A 2 -26.50 22.37 8.96
N GLN A 3 -27.47 22.40 9.89
CA GLN A 3 -27.70 21.30 10.84
C GLN A 3 -28.08 19.97 10.15
N ASN A 4 -28.93 20.01 9.11
CA ASN A 4 -29.35 18.80 8.37
C ASN A 4 -28.20 18.15 7.58
N ARG A 5 -27.28 18.95 7.02
CA ARG A 5 -26.09 18.41 6.34
C ARG A 5 -25.05 17.88 7.33
N GLN A 6 -24.92 18.48 8.51
CA GLN A 6 -24.05 17.96 9.57
C GLN A 6 -24.54 16.60 10.08
N ASN A 7 -25.84 16.47 10.36
CA ASN A 7 -26.41 15.18 10.76
C ASN A 7 -26.23 14.11 9.68
N GLY A 8 -26.38 14.48 8.40
CA GLY A 8 -26.11 13.58 7.28
C GLY A 8 -24.65 13.11 7.23
N PHE A 9 -23.68 14.00 7.48
CA PHE A 9 -22.27 13.61 7.54
C PHE A 9 -22.00 12.64 8.70
N ASP A 10 -22.62 12.84 9.86
CA ASP A 10 -22.43 11.94 11.01
C ASP A 10 -23.00 10.53 10.74
N GLU A 11 -24.10 10.43 9.99
CA GLU A 11 -24.65 9.14 9.53
C GLU A 11 -23.73 8.49 8.49
N PHE A 12 -23.29 9.24 7.49
CA PHE A 12 -22.34 8.76 6.50
C PHE A 12 -21.01 8.32 7.11
N TRP A 13 -20.50 9.06 8.10
CA TRP A 13 -19.27 8.71 8.81
C TRP A 13 -19.41 7.38 9.55
N LYS A 14 -20.57 7.09 10.17
CA LYS A 14 -20.81 5.77 10.78
C LYS A 14 -20.77 4.66 9.73
N ARG A 15 -21.28 4.91 8.51
CA ARG A 15 -21.18 3.95 7.41
C ARG A 15 -19.72 3.73 7.01
N ILE A 16 -18.94 4.78 6.84
CA ILE A 16 -17.50 4.70 6.56
C ILE A 16 -16.78 3.84 7.62
N GLN A 17 -17.06 4.06 8.90
CA GLN A 17 -16.48 3.26 9.98
C GLN A 17 -16.87 1.78 9.90
N ASN A 18 -18.13 1.50 9.58
CA ASN A 18 -18.67 0.14 9.55
C ASN A 18 -18.32 -0.63 8.28
N GLU A 19 -18.15 0.05 7.16
CA GLU A 19 -18.07 -0.56 5.82
C GLU A 19 -16.65 -0.46 5.21
N ILE A 20 -15.89 0.59 5.54
CA ILE A 20 -14.51 0.78 5.06
C ILE A 20 -13.51 0.45 6.18
N HIS A 21 -13.61 1.11 7.34
CA HIS A 21 -12.59 0.97 8.40
C HIS A 21 -12.56 -0.42 9.04
N SER A 22 -13.67 -1.14 8.99
CA SER A 22 -13.77 -2.52 9.50
C SER A 22 -13.13 -3.56 8.57
N HIS A 23 -12.75 -3.18 7.34
CA HIS A 23 -12.30 -4.11 6.32
C HIS A 23 -11.13 -4.98 6.82
N PRO A 24 -11.10 -6.30 6.55
CA PRO A 24 -10.06 -7.20 7.05
C PRO A 24 -8.63 -6.77 6.72
N VAL A 25 -8.41 -6.19 5.54
CA VAL A 25 -7.09 -5.68 5.16
C VAL A 25 -6.54 -4.57 6.07
N ILE A 26 -7.44 -3.83 6.72
CA ILE A 26 -7.11 -2.76 7.67
C ILE A 26 -6.96 -3.32 9.09
N THR A 27 -7.92 -4.14 9.52
CA THR A 27 -8.01 -4.57 10.93
C THR A 27 -7.25 -5.87 11.22
N ARG A 28 -7.08 -6.71 10.20
CA ARG A 28 -6.66 -8.11 10.35
C ARG A 28 -5.92 -8.66 9.11
N ASN A 29 -4.88 -7.96 8.67
CA ASN A 29 -3.97 -8.50 7.67
C ASN A 29 -3.11 -9.63 8.27
N GLU A 30 -3.48 -10.89 8.04
CA GLU A 30 -2.80 -12.06 8.60
C GLU A 30 -1.33 -12.17 8.13
N TYR A 31 -1.07 -11.85 6.86
CA TYR A 31 0.29 -11.89 6.31
C TYR A 31 1.22 -10.94 7.04
N CYS A 32 0.82 -9.66 7.19
CA CYS A 32 1.64 -8.65 7.86
C CYS A 32 1.82 -8.97 9.37
N LYS A 33 0.76 -9.45 10.04
CA LYS A 33 0.83 -9.89 11.44
C LYS A 33 1.79 -11.05 11.66
N TRP A 34 1.80 -12.02 10.74
CA TRP A 34 2.78 -13.10 10.76
C TRP A 34 4.19 -12.57 10.44
N PHE A 35 4.32 -11.75 9.40
CA PHE A 35 5.61 -11.21 8.94
C PHE A 35 6.31 -10.40 10.03
N LYS A 36 5.56 -9.62 10.83
CA LYS A 36 6.04 -8.86 11.99
C LYS A 36 6.84 -9.71 12.99
N LYS A 37 6.54 -11.00 13.11
CA LYS A 37 7.26 -11.92 14.02
C LYS A 37 8.69 -12.22 13.55
N GLY A 38 9.03 -11.93 12.29
CA GLY A 38 10.35 -12.17 11.73
C GLY A 38 10.70 -13.65 11.58
N GLU A 39 9.70 -14.53 11.54
CA GLU A 39 9.85 -15.99 11.48
C GLU A 39 9.93 -16.53 10.03
N PHE A 40 9.83 -15.64 9.05
CA PHE A 40 9.91 -15.97 7.64
C PHE A 40 11.31 -16.44 7.22
N ASN A 41 11.37 -17.28 6.20
CA ASN A 41 12.60 -17.71 5.57
C ASN A 41 12.97 -16.81 4.37
N LYS A 42 14.20 -16.96 3.84
CA LYS A 42 14.69 -16.13 2.72
C LYS A 42 13.80 -16.22 1.47
N LYS A 43 13.21 -17.38 1.16
CA LYS A 43 12.31 -17.52 -0.02
C LYS A 43 11.01 -16.75 0.16
N GLN A 44 10.44 -16.75 1.37
CA GLN A 44 9.25 -15.94 1.69
C GLN A 44 9.54 -14.44 1.62
N LEU A 45 10.72 -14.02 2.12
CA LEU A 45 11.16 -12.63 1.99
C LEU A 45 11.36 -12.22 0.52
N ILE A 46 11.99 -13.08 -0.28
CA ILE A 46 12.12 -12.87 -1.73
C ILE A 46 10.75 -12.73 -2.40
N ASN A 47 9.81 -13.63 -2.08
CA ASN A 47 8.46 -13.57 -2.65
C ASN A 47 7.76 -12.25 -2.33
N LEU A 48 7.87 -11.73 -1.09
CA LEU A 48 7.38 -10.39 -0.76
C LEU A 48 8.00 -9.33 -1.67
N PHE A 49 9.32 -9.27 -1.76
CA PHE A 49 10.02 -8.24 -2.54
C PHE A 49 9.71 -8.32 -4.03
N GLU A 50 9.59 -9.52 -4.60
CA GLU A 50 9.20 -9.70 -6.00
C GLU A 50 7.82 -9.13 -6.28
N GLN A 51 6.81 -9.51 -5.47
CA GLN A 51 5.43 -9.06 -5.68
C GLN A 51 5.25 -7.58 -5.35
N PHE A 52 5.90 -7.09 -4.29
CA PHE A 52 5.87 -5.67 -3.93
C PHE A 52 6.56 -4.79 -4.98
N ALA A 53 7.59 -5.30 -5.65
CA ALA A 53 8.22 -4.59 -6.76
C ALA A 53 7.34 -4.51 -8.00
N VAL A 54 6.54 -5.57 -8.29
CA VAL A 54 5.51 -5.48 -9.35
C VAL A 54 4.52 -4.38 -9.00
N PHE A 55 3.99 -4.38 -7.78
CA PHE A 55 3.10 -3.31 -7.33
C PHE A 55 3.74 -1.93 -7.51
N SER A 56 4.93 -1.69 -6.94
CA SER A 56 5.61 -0.40 -7.01
C SER A 56 5.81 0.09 -8.46
N LYS A 57 6.17 -0.80 -9.39
CA LYS A 57 6.37 -0.40 -10.80
C LYS A 57 5.05 -0.15 -11.54
N TRP A 58 4.05 -1.01 -11.35
CA TRP A 58 2.79 -0.94 -12.09
C TRP A 58 1.81 0.06 -11.49
N PHE A 59 2.01 0.46 -10.24
CA PHE A 59 1.27 1.56 -9.64
C PHE A 59 1.44 2.88 -10.42
N LEU A 60 2.56 3.07 -11.15
CA LEU A 60 2.73 4.19 -12.08
C LEU A 60 1.61 4.28 -13.12
N LEU A 61 1.14 3.15 -13.66
CA LEU A 61 0.04 3.13 -14.62
C LEU A 61 -1.26 3.56 -13.93
N VAL A 62 -1.56 2.99 -12.76
CA VAL A 62 -2.76 3.32 -11.99
C VAL A 62 -2.77 4.79 -11.59
N GLN A 63 -1.63 5.33 -11.14
CA GLN A 63 -1.47 6.72 -10.76
C GLN A 63 -1.60 7.67 -11.96
N MET A 64 -1.09 7.29 -13.13
CA MET A 64 -1.33 8.02 -14.38
C MET A 64 -2.82 8.02 -14.73
N MET A 65 -3.52 6.90 -14.60
CA MET A 65 -4.96 6.84 -14.82
C MET A 65 -5.71 7.75 -13.85
N ARG A 66 -5.33 7.78 -12.56
CA ARG A 66 -5.90 8.71 -11.56
C ARG A 66 -5.70 10.16 -11.97
N LEU A 67 -4.50 10.52 -12.43
CA LEU A 67 -4.21 11.87 -12.93
C LEU A 67 -5.12 12.23 -14.11
N LEU A 68 -5.22 11.36 -15.11
CA LEU A 68 -6.00 11.61 -16.33
C LEU A 68 -7.51 11.66 -16.10
N ASN A 69 -7.99 10.94 -15.09
CA ASN A 69 -9.41 10.81 -14.78
C ASN A 69 -9.84 11.59 -13.53
N ALA A 70 -9.00 12.51 -13.04
CA ALA A 70 -9.30 13.32 -11.87
C ALA A 70 -10.63 14.09 -12.05
N SER A 71 -11.44 14.12 -10.99
CA SER A 71 -12.76 14.77 -10.99
C SER A 71 -12.72 16.30 -11.04
N ASP A 72 -11.62 16.87 -10.58
CA ASP A 72 -11.39 18.31 -10.48
C ASP A 72 -9.88 18.61 -10.42
N LEU A 73 -9.53 19.89 -10.51
CA LEU A 73 -8.14 20.36 -10.57
C LEU A 73 -7.36 20.10 -9.27
N GLU A 74 -8.03 20.04 -8.12
CA GLU A 74 -7.37 19.73 -6.84
C GLU A 74 -6.95 18.26 -6.81
N ALA A 75 -7.87 17.36 -7.18
CA ALA A 75 -7.58 15.94 -7.33
C ALA A 75 -6.49 15.67 -8.39
N GLU A 76 -6.52 16.40 -9.52
CA GLU A 76 -5.50 16.30 -10.57
C GLU A 76 -4.12 16.72 -10.03
N THR A 77 -4.07 17.84 -9.31
CA THR A 77 -2.82 18.37 -8.73
C THR A 77 -2.23 17.38 -7.72
N HIS A 78 -3.05 16.84 -6.82
CA HIS A 78 -2.60 15.83 -5.85
C HIS A 78 -2.10 14.56 -6.55
N ALA A 79 -2.84 14.06 -7.54
CA ALA A 79 -2.44 12.89 -8.31
C ALA A 79 -1.11 13.10 -9.06
N ARG A 80 -0.85 14.34 -9.51
CA ARG A 80 0.40 14.74 -10.16
C ARG A 80 1.60 14.69 -9.22
N TYR A 81 1.44 15.20 -7.99
CA TYR A 81 2.52 15.16 -7.00
C TYR A 81 2.88 13.73 -6.63
N ILE A 82 1.89 12.86 -6.41
CA ILE A 82 2.14 11.43 -6.16
C ILE A 82 2.89 10.81 -7.34
N LEU A 83 2.40 11.01 -8.58
CA LEU A 83 3.07 10.46 -9.77
C LEU A 83 4.51 10.93 -9.91
N ALA A 84 4.77 12.22 -9.69
CA ALA A 84 6.12 12.77 -9.75
C ALA A 84 7.03 12.16 -8.68
N ASN A 85 6.51 11.94 -7.46
CA ASN A 85 7.26 11.31 -6.38
C ASN A 85 7.60 9.85 -6.70
N GLU A 86 6.62 9.07 -7.18
CA GLU A 86 6.83 7.69 -7.64
C GLU A 86 7.92 7.59 -8.74
N LEU A 87 7.99 8.60 -9.62
CA LEU A 87 9.00 8.71 -10.68
C LEU A 87 10.37 9.18 -10.20
N GLY A 88 10.50 9.68 -8.96
CA GLY A 88 11.77 10.06 -8.35
C GLY A 88 11.99 11.56 -8.14
N VAL A 89 10.91 12.35 -8.05
CA VAL A 89 10.96 13.73 -7.56
C VAL A 89 10.82 13.72 -6.03
N GLY A 90 11.60 14.54 -5.33
CA GLY A 90 11.43 14.70 -3.88
C GLY A 90 10.02 15.21 -3.51
N ILE A 91 9.57 14.88 -2.30
CA ILE A 91 8.29 15.35 -1.75
C ILE A 91 8.54 16.33 -0.60
N ASN A 92 7.80 17.43 -0.59
CA ASN A 92 7.79 18.43 0.46
C ASN A 92 6.94 17.95 1.66
N PRO A 93 7.11 18.56 2.86
CA PRO A 93 6.28 18.23 4.02
C PRO A 93 4.78 18.46 3.82
N ASP A 94 4.40 19.31 2.85
CA ASP A 94 3.00 19.58 2.48
C ASP A 94 2.45 18.59 1.43
N GLY A 95 3.23 17.57 1.06
CA GLY A 95 2.86 16.57 0.06
C GLY A 95 3.10 16.98 -1.39
N SER A 96 3.52 18.23 -1.65
CA SER A 96 3.82 18.69 -3.01
C SER A 96 5.19 18.21 -3.49
N THR A 97 5.38 18.15 -4.81
CA THR A 97 6.71 17.93 -5.42
C THR A 97 7.27 19.21 -6.04
N GLU A 98 6.71 20.36 -5.67
CA GLU A 98 7.09 21.66 -6.23
C GLU A 98 8.52 22.03 -5.86
N ASN A 99 9.27 22.50 -6.84
CA ASN A 99 10.69 22.90 -6.73
C ASN A 99 11.63 21.81 -6.18
N GLN A 100 11.21 20.54 -6.18
CA GLN A 100 12.04 19.42 -5.74
C GLN A 100 12.87 18.83 -6.90
N PRO A 101 14.10 18.35 -6.64
CA PRO A 101 14.93 17.79 -7.68
C PRO A 101 14.44 16.39 -8.09
N PHE A 102 14.62 16.07 -9.37
CA PHE A 102 14.45 14.72 -9.90
C PHE A 102 15.74 13.91 -9.73
N ARG A 103 15.63 12.65 -9.30
CA ARG A 103 16.67 11.63 -9.42
C ARG A 103 16.07 10.29 -9.77
N THR A 104 16.58 9.65 -10.83
CA THR A 104 16.17 8.28 -11.21
C THR A 104 16.35 7.28 -10.06
N ALA A 105 17.37 7.46 -9.22
CA ALA A 105 17.61 6.60 -8.06
C ALA A 105 16.55 6.74 -6.96
N TRP A 106 15.80 7.84 -6.94
CA TRP A 106 14.72 8.07 -5.98
C TRP A 106 13.37 7.52 -6.43
N ALA A 107 13.24 7.14 -7.70
CA ALA A 107 12.04 6.46 -8.17
C ALA A 107 11.79 5.23 -7.29
N HIS A 108 10.55 5.06 -6.81
CA HIS A 108 10.25 4.06 -5.78
C HIS A 108 10.68 2.65 -6.18
N ILE A 109 10.47 2.26 -7.45
CA ILE A 109 10.94 0.98 -7.97
C ILE A 109 12.46 0.81 -7.93
N ASN A 110 13.22 1.88 -8.20
CA ASN A 110 14.69 1.81 -8.17
C ASN A 110 15.19 1.77 -6.72
N TRP A 111 14.58 2.55 -5.82
CA TRP A 111 14.91 2.47 -4.40
C TRP A 111 14.56 1.10 -3.80
N LEU A 112 13.44 0.49 -4.20
CA LEU A 112 13.08 -0.85 -3.78
C LEU A 112 14.05 -1.92 -4.29
N ARG A 113 14.53 -1.80 -5.54
CA ARG A 113 15.59 -2.68 -6.08
C ARG A 113 16.88 -2.58 -5.29
N GLU A 114 17.29 -1.36 -4.94
CA GLU A 114 18.45 -1.14 -4.08
C GLU A 114 18.25 -1.75 -2.68
N THR A 115 17.03 -1.62 -2.13
CA THR A 115 16.65 -2.24 -0.85
C THR A 115 16.70 -3.77 -0.92
N ALA A 116 16.36 -4.35 -2.07
CA ALA A 116 16.37 -5.79 -2.31
C ALA A 116 17.76 -6.37 -2.62
N ARG A 117 18.80 -5.55 -2.85
CA ARG A 117 20.15 -5.99 -3.24
C ARG A 117 20.71 -7.12 -2.34
N PRO A 118 20.60 -7.08 -1.00
CA PRO A 118 21.14 -8.14 -0.14
C PRO A 118 20.47 -9.52 -0.35
N LEU A 119 19.34 -9.58 -1.06
CA LEU A 119 18.67 -10.82 -1.42
C LEU A 119 19.29 -11.51 -2.64
N ASN A 120 20.22 -10.84 -3.35
CA ASN A 120 20.84 -11.29 -4.59
C ASN A 120 19.80 -11.63 -5.67
N LEU A 121 18.83 -10.73 -5.86
CA LEU A 121 17.82 -10.81 -6.92
C LEU A 121 18.29 -10.04 -8.15
N GLU A 122 18.00 -10.57 -9.33
CA GLU A 122 18.22 -9.89 -10.61
C GLU A 122 17.32 -8.63 -10.68
N PRO A 123 17.88 -7.41 -10.73
CA PRO A 123 17.09 -6.17 -10.69
C PRO A 123 16.07 -6.04 -11.83
N GLU A 124 16.34 -6.64 -12.98
CA GLU A 124 15.48 -6.66 -14.17
C GLU A 124 14.20 -7.46 -13.94
N HIS A 125 14.23 -8.46 -13.06
CA HIS A 125 13.06 -9.27 -12.70
C HIS A 125 12.17 -8.56 -11.66
N LEU A 126 12.75 -7.71 -10.82
CA LEU A 126 12.00 -6.90 -9.86
C LEU A 126 11.16 -5.85 -10.60
N GLY A 127 9.84 -5.96 -10.43
CA GLY A 127 8.85 -5.14 -11.11
C GLY A 127 8.34 -5.70 -12.45
N SER A 128 8.78 -6.88 -12.87
CA SER A 128 8.30 -7.48 -14.12
C SER A 128 6.88 -8.02 -13.99
N TRP A 129 6.00 -7.71 -14.94
CA TRP A 129 4.67 -8.31 -14.98
C TRP A 129 4.71 -9.84 -15.14
N ALA A 130 5.75 -10.34 -15.82
CA ALA A 130 5.92 -11.77 -16.04
C ALA A 130 6.10 -12.54 -14.71
N THR A 131 6.69 -11.90 -13.69
CA THR A 131 6.92 -12.49 -12.35
C THR A 131 5.79 -12.20 -11.37
N ALA A 132 4.79 -11.42 -11.77
CA ALA A 132 3.61 -11.15 -10.96
C ALA A 132 2.78 -12.43 -10.77
N SER A 133 2.47 -12.75 -9.52
CA SER A 133 1.51 -13.78 -9.15
C SER A 133 0.11 -13.44 -9.64
N HIS A 134 -0.81 -14.41 -9.58
CA HIS A 134 -2.20 -14.17 -9.95
C HIS A 134 -2.82 -13.08 -9.09
N GLY A 135 -2.70 -13.17 -7.76
CA GLY A 135 -3.26 -12.15 -6.85
C GLY A 135 -2.66 -10.76 -7.05
N THR A 136 -1.37 -10.64 -7.34
CA THR A 136 -0.75 -9.33 -7.65
C THR A 136 -1.31 -8.71 -8.92
N ARG A 137 -1.59 -9.51 -9.96
CA ARG A 137 -2.21 -9.01 -11.20
C ARG A 137 -3.65 -8.59 -10.98
N GLU A 138 -4.43 -9.37 -10.24
CA GLU A 138 -5.81 -9.04 -9.90
C GLU A 138 -5.89 -7.78 -9.02
N PHE A 139 -4.97 -7.63 -8.08
CA PHE A 139 -4.82 -6.41 -7.30
C PHE A 139 -4.60 -5.18 -8.19
N ILE A 140 -3.63 -5.23 -9.11
CA ILE A 140 -3.32 -4.10 -9.99
C ILE A 140 -4.51 -3.75 -10.89
N ARG A 141 -5.17 -4.76 -11.48
CA ARG A 141 -6.40 -4.56 -12.26
C ARG A 141 -7.53 -3.96 -11.42
N GLY A 142 -7.68 -4.43 -10.19
CA GLY A 142 -8.63 -3.88 -9.23
C GLY A 142 -8.39 -2.40 -8.97
N LEU A 143 -7.12 -1.98 -8.84
CA LEU A 143 -6.77 -0.57 -8.72
C LEU A 143 -7.03 0.23 -10.02
N GLU A 144 -6.75 -0.33 -11.20
CA GLU A 144 -7.08 0.32 -12.49
C GLU A 144 -8.59 0.60 -12.61
N GLU A 145 -9.42 -0.35 -12.18
CA GLU A 145 -10.89 -0.24 -12.21
C GLU A 145 -11.46 0.72 -11.15
N THR A 146 -10.74 0.93 -10.06
CA THR A 146 -11.21 1.69 -8.89
C THR A 146 -10.50 3.04 -8.81
N TYR A 147 -9.29 3.06 -8.28
CA TYR A 147 -8.46 4.26 -8.12
C TYR A 147 -8.15 4.96 -9.44
N GLY A 148 -7.95 4.19 -10.52
CA GLY A 148 -7.75 4.70 -11.87
C GLY A 148 -9.04 4.97 -12.66
N SER A 149 -10.21 4.85 -12.05
CA SER A 149 -11.51 4.91 -12.75
C SER A 149 -11.76 6.24 -13.46
N LYS A 150 -12.49 6.18 -14.57
CA LYS A 150 -13.01 7.35 -15.30
C LYS A 150 -14.14 8.07 -14.55
N ASP A 151 -14.83 7.36 -13.64
CA ASP A 151 -15.79 7.99 -12.74
C ASP A 151 -15.02 8.58 -11.56
N GLY A 152 -14.92 9.91 -11.52
CA GLY A 152 -14.16 10.60 -10.50
C GLY A 152 -14.65 10.35 -9.06
N GLN A 153 -15.93 10.03 -8.84
CA GLN A 153 -16.42 9.66 -7.51
C GLN A 153 -15.99 8.24 -7.11
N VAL A 154 -15.87 7.33 -8.08
CA VAL A 154 -15.25 6.01 -7.86
C VAL A 154 -13.78 6.19 -7.48
N GLY A 155 -13.03 7.01 -8.21
CA GLY A 155 -11.63 7.31 -7.90
C GLY A 155 -11.44 7.91 -6.50
N GLN A 156 -12.29 8.87 -6.10
CA GLN A 156 -12.25 9.50 -4.78
C GLN A 156 -12.52 8.50 -3.64
N GLY A 157 -13.59 7.68 -3.73
CA GLY A 157 -13.89 6.69 -2.69
C GLY A 157 -12.80 5.63 -2.55
N SER A 158 -12.23 5.21 -3.68
CA SER A 158 -11.07 4.32 -3.72
C SER A 158 -9.85 4.94 -3.07
N SER A 159 -9.56 6.22 -3.38
CA SER A 159 -8.44 6.96 -2.80
C SER A 159 -8.55 7.07 -1.28
N TYR A 160 -9.72 7.49 -0.80
CA TYR A 160 -10.01 7.58 0.62
C TYR A 160 -9.71 6.26 1.33
N ALA A 161 -10.18 5.15 0.76
CA ALA A 161 -10.01 3.84 1.37
C ALA A 161 -8.54 3.37 1.38
N ILE A 162 -7.82 3.56 0.27
CA ILE A 162 -6.39 3.20 0.15
C ILE A 162 -5.53 4.03 1.11
N GLU A 163 -5.74 5.35 1.15
CA GLU A 163 -4.99 6.24 2.05
C GLU A 163 -5.33 5.97 3.52
N THR A 164 -6.60 5.66 3.82
CA THR A 164 -7.00 5.23 5.17
C THR A 164 -6.31 3.93 5.58
N TRP A 165 -6.24 2.94 4.68
CA TRP A 165 -5.53 1.69 4.93
C TRP A 165 -4.04 1.94 5.17
N ALA A 166 -3.43 2.76 4.31
CA ALA A 166 -1.99 3.01 4.36
C ALA A 166 -1.57 3.74 5.65
N ALA A 167 -2.37 4.73 6.05
CA ALA A 167 -2.16 5.52 7.26
C ALA A 167 -2.77 4.91 8.54
N TRP A 168 -3.37 3.72 8.48
CA TRP A 168 -4.17 3.20 9.59
C TRP A 168 -3.35 3.08 10.88
N GLY A 169 -3.84 3.70 11.96
CA GLY A 169 -3.20 3.67 13.28
C GLY A 169 -2.04 4.66 13.47
N ILE A 170 -1.53 5.29 12.40
CA ILE A 170 -0.42 6.25 12.49
C ILE A 170 -0.84 7.49 13.29
N GLY A 171 0.01 7.95 14.21
CA GLY A 171 -0.30 9.10 15.08
C GLY A 171 -1.29 8.81 16.21
N LYS A 172 -1.91 7.62 16.25
CA LYS A 172 -2.86 7.21 17.31
C LYS A 172 -2.18 6.53 18.50
N GLY A 173 -0.87 6.66 18.62
CA GLY A 173 -0.05 6.08 19.69
C GLY A 173 0.69 4.82 19.28
N LYS A 174 1.69 4.44 20.07
CA LYS A 174 2.66 3.37 19.74
C LYS A 174 2.01 2.02 19.44
N GLU A 175 0.96 1.67 20.16
CA GLU A 175 0.26 0.39 19.95
C GLU A 175 -0.42 0.34 18.58
N ALA A 176 -1.19 1.39 18.24
CA ALA A 176 -1.87 1.52 16.96
C ALA A 176 -0.86 1.58 15.80
N GLU A 177 0.20 2.38 15.95
CA GLU A 177 1.31 2.45 14.98
C GLU A 177 1.98 1.10 14.76
N SER A 178 2.15 0.30 15.82
CA SER A 178 2.75 -1.04 15.70
C SER A 178 1.91 -2.02 14.89
N ASN A 179 0.62 -1.75 14.73
CA ASN A 179 -0.32 -2.56 13.95
C ASN A 179 -0.58 -1.97 12.55
N ASN A 180 0.11 -0.90 12.18
CA ASN A 180 0.13 -0.41 10.80
C ASN A 180 1.01 -1.32 9.93
N PHE A 181 0.54 -1.70 8.74
CA PHE A 181 1.21 -2.69 7.91
C PHE A 181 2.67 -2.31 7.56
N TRP A 182 2.98 -1.02 7.34
CA TRP A 182 4.36 -0.58 7.11
C TRP A 182 5.24 -0.89 8.32
N MET A 183 4.76 -0.60 9.53
CA MET A 183 5.48 -0.88 10.77
C MET A 183 5.61 -2.37 11.03
N GLU A 184 4.62 -3.18 10.64
CA GLU A 184 4.70 -4.64 10.68
C GLU A 184 5.81 -5.17 9.77
N LEU A 185 5.91 -4.67 8.53
CA LEU A 185 7.00 -4.99 7.60
C LEU A 185 8.37 -4.55 8.15
N ILE A 186 8.48 -3.30 8.61
CA ILE A 186 9.71 -2.76 9.21
C ILE A 186 10.16 -3.63 10.38
N THR A 187 9.23 -4.03 11.25
CA THR A 187 9.53 -4.85 12.44
C THR A 187 10.01 -6.24 12.04
N GLY A 188 9.34 -6.88 11.07
CA GLY A 188 9.75 -8.18 10.54
C GLY A 188 11.16 -8.14 9.93
N ILE A 189 11.45 -7.13 9.10
CA ILE A 189 12.77 -6.98 8.47
C ILE A 189 13.85 -6.66 9.51
N LYS A 190 13.55 -5.86 10.54
CA LYS A 190 14.48 -5.63 11.66
C LYS A 190 14.87 -6.94 12.35
N GLU A 191 13.91 -7.81 12.59
CA GLU A 191 14.17 -9.11 13.22
C GLU A 191 14.96 -10.06 12.30
N TYR A 192 14.66 -10.07 11.00
CA TYR A 192 15.45 -10.79 10.00
C TYR A 192 16.90 -10.30 9.96
N ASN A 193 17.11 -8.98 9.89
CA ASN A 193 18.44 -8.38 9.92
C ASN A 193 19.19 -8.70 11.21
N ARG A 194 18.52 -8.73 12.36
CA ARG A 194 19.12 -9.11 13.65
C ARG A 194 19.65 -10.55 13.61
N LYS A 195 18.90 -11.47 13.01
CA LYS A 195 19.32 -12.88 12.81
C LYS A 195 20.48 -12.99 11.83
N ASN A 196 20.41 -12.29 10.70
CA ASN A 196 21.44 -12.31 9.65
C ASN A 196 22.78 -11.67 10.07
N ARG A 197 22.76 -10.68 10.97
CA ARG A 197 23.99 -10.15 11.56
C ARG A 197 24.83 -11.22 12.25
N LEU A 198 24.20 -12.29 12.76
CA LEU A 198 24.90 -13.39 13.41
C LEU A 198 25.61 -14.31 12.39
N THR A 199 25.16 -14.33 11.13
CA THR A 199 25.73 -15.14 10.05
C THR A 199 26.69 -14.36 9.16
N GLY A 200 26.76 -13.03 9.31
CA GLY A 200 27.61 -12.14 8.51
C GLY A 200 26.98 -11.72 7.17
N ASP A 201 25.70 -12.03 6.96
CA ASP A 201 24.98 -11.64 5.75
C ASP A 201 24.68 -10.13 5.72
N GLU A 202 24.62 -9.56 4.52
CA GLU A 202 24.25 -8.16 4.32
C GLU A 202 22.81 -7.89 4.80
N MET A 203 22.61 -6.74 5.42
CA MET A 203 21.31 -6.34 5.97
C MET A 203 20.45 -5.66 4.92
N ILE A 204 19.14 -5.92 4.99
CA ILE A 204 18.14 -5.22 4.19
C ILE A 204 18.00 -3.78 4.72
N PRO A 205 18.25 -2.74 3.89
CA PRO A 205 17.97 -1.36 4.28
C PRO A 205 16.49 -1.15 4.64
N LEU A 206 16.21 -0.25 5.57
CA LEU A 206 14.84 0.02 6.03
C LEU A 206 14.27 1.34 5.50
N ASP A 207 15.11 2.17 4.88
CA ASP A 207 14.78 3.57 4.59
C ASP A 207 13.58 3.69 3.66
N PHE A 208 13.43 2.78 2.69
CA PHE A 208 12.25 2.72 1.81
C PHE A 208 10.95 2.59 2.62
N PHE A 209 10.87 1.59 3.51
CA PHE A 209 9.65 1.35 4.30
C PHE A 209 9.43 2.43 5.36
N MET A 210 10.50 2.92 5.98
CA MET A 210 10.45 4.01 6.95
C MET A 210 9.97 5.32 6.32
N PHE A 211 10.39 5.61 5.08
CA PHE A 211 9.91 6.76 4.33
C PHE A 211 8.40 6.68 4.13
N HIS A 212 7.89 5.56 3.61
CA HIS A 212 6.45 5.40 3.40
C HIS A 212 5.67 5.52 4.71
N PHE A 213 6.08 4.83 5.78
CA PHE A 213 5.43 4.97 7.10
C PHE A 213 5.36 6.43 7.58
N ASN A 214 6.44 7.20 7.40
CA ASN A 214 6.48 8.60 7.83
C ASN A 214 5.66 9.52 6.92
N SER A 215 5.65 9.27 5.61
CA SER A 215 4.88 10.05 4.63
C SER A 215 3.38 9.86 4.82
N GLU A 216 2.92 8.64 5.16
CA GLU A 216 1.51 8.34 5.41
C GLU A 216 0.90 9.07 6.61
N LYS A 217 1.73 9.59 7.53
CA LYS A 217 1.25 10.39 8.66
C LYS A 217 0.49 11.65 8.21
N GLY A 218 0.94 12.28 7.11
CA GLY A 218 0.28 13.47 6.56
C GLY A 218 -1.03 13.15 5.83
N HIS A 219 -1.12 11.96 5.23
CA HIS A 219 -2.32 11.54 4.49
C HIS A 219 -3.52 11.32 5.42
N GLY A 220 -3.35 10.68 6.57
CA GLY A 220 -4.46 10.37 7.48
C GLY A 220 -5.26 11.58 7.99
N ASP A 221 -4.59 12.72 8.27
CA ASP A 221 -5.25 13.94 8.76
C ASP A 221 -5.99 14.69 7.63
N ASN A 222 -5.44 14.68 6.41
CA ASN A 222 -6.03 15.35 5.24
C ASN A 222 -7.28 14.62 4.71
N VAL A 223 -7.33 13.30 4.88
CA VAL A 223 -8.37 12.41 4.35
C VAL A 223 -9.76 12.70 4.94
N LEU A 224 -9.86 13.11 6.21
CA LEU A 224 -11.16 13.45 6.82
C LEU A 224 -11.73 14.77 6.26
N ASP A 225 -10.87 15.77 6.07
CA ASP A 225 -11.30 17.06 5.53
C ASP A 225 -11.63 16.97 4.04
N GLU A 226 -10.90 16.15 3.27
CA GLU A 226 -11.28 15.81 1.90
C GLU A 226 -12.63 15.10 1.84
N LEU A 227 -12.85 14.08 2.70
CA LEU A 227 -14.14 13.39 2.78
C LEU A 227 -15.29 14.35 3.07
N ARG A 228 -15.11 15.27 4.03
CA ARG A 228 -16.11 16.30 4.35
C ARG A 228 -16.38 17.21 3.16
N ARG A 229 -15.35 17.64 2.44
CA ARG A 229 -15.51 18.49 1.25
C ARG A 229 -16.25 17.76 0.14
N SER A 230 -15.92 16.51 -0.13
CA SER A 230 -16.62 15.68 -1.12
C SER A 230 -18.07 15.45 -0.75
N PHE A 231 -18.36 15.08 0.51
CA PHE A 231 -19.73 14.88 1.00
C PHE A 231 -20.62 16.13 0.83
N MET A 232 -20.04 17.32 0.91
CA MET A 232 -20.79 18.57 0.76
C MET A 232 -21.11 18.91 -0.71
N LYS A 233 -20.54 18.22 -1.69
CA LYS A 233 -20.87 18.41 -3.11
C LYS A 233 -22.32 17.97 -3.39
N PRO A 234 -23.12 18.72 -4.17
CA PRO A 234 -24.54 18.40 -4.38
C PRO A 234 -24.81 17.05 -5.07
N ASP A 235 -23.84 16.55 -5.82
CA ASP A 235 -23.89 15.33 -6.62
C ASP A 235 -23.16 14.15 -5.97
N PHE A 236 -22.77 14.29 -4.69
CA PHE A 236 -22.10 13.23 -3.95
C PHE A 236 -23.01 12.02 -3.77
N ASP A 237 -22.51 10.85 -4.19
CA ASP A 237 -23.18 9.56 -4.08
C ASP A 237 -22.49 8.72 -3.00
N GLU A 238 -23.11 8.66 -1.81
CA GLU A 238 -22.58 7.93 -0.65
C GLU A 238 -22.33 6.44 -0.94
N ASP A 239 -23.27 5.80 -1.63
CA ASP A 239 -23.22 4.36 -1.91
C ASP A 239 -22.10 4.08 -2.91
N LYS A 240 -22.00 4.88 -3.96
CA LYS A 240 -20.92 4.76 -4.94
C LYS A 240 -19.54 4.98 -4.29
N PHE A 241 -19.43 5.96 -3.40
CA PHE A 241 -18.18 6.25 -2.68
C PHE A 241 -17.77 5.07 -1.79
N ILE A 242 -18.71 4.50 -1.04
CA ILE A 242 -18.44 3.37 -0.14
C ILE A 242 -18.11 2.10 -0.95
N GLU A 243 -18.90 1.78 -1.97
CA GLU A 243 -18.68 0.57 -2.78
C GLU A 243 -17.36 0.63 -3.56
N SER A 244 -16.95 1.81 -4.06
CA SER A 244 -15.64 1.97 -4.69
C SER A 244 -14.49 1.79 -3.70
N GLY A 245 -14.61 2.37 -2.50
CA GLY A 245 -13.65 2.19 -1.41
C GLY A 245 -13.51 0.73 -1.00
N LYS A 246 -14.63 0.01 -0.81
CA LYS A 246 -14.64 -1.43 -0.52
C LYS A 246 -13.96 -2.23 -1.62
N LYS A 247 -14.29 -1.98 -2.88
CA LYS A 247 -13.68 -2.68 -4.02
C LYS A 247 -12.17 -2.46 -4.09
N ALA A 248 -11.69 -1.25 -3.78
CA ALA A 248 -10.27 -0.96 -3.70
C ALA A 248 -9.58 -1.73 -2.57
N LEU A 249 -10.21 -1.80 -1.38
CA LEU A 249 -9.68 -2.57 -0.25
C LEU A 249 -9.70 -4.08 -0.50
N GLU A 250 -10.68 -4.60 -1.22
CA GLU A 250 -10.72 -6.01 -1.65
C GLU A 250 -9.60 -6.33 -2.64
N ALA A 251 -9.27 -5.40 -3.55
CA ALA A 251 -8.11 -5.56 -4.43
C ALA A 251 -6.80 -5.64 -3.62
N ILE A 252 -6.61 -4.75 -2.65
CA ILE A 252 -5.45 -4.80 -1.74
C ILE A 252 -5.46 -6.09 -0.92
N TYR A 253 -6.62 -6.52 -0.44
CA TYR A 253 -6.75 -7.75 0.33
C TYR A 253 -6.40 -8.99 -0.47
N THR A 254 -6.73 -9.00 -1.76
CA THR A 254 -6.33 -10.04 -2.71
C THR A 254 -4.81 -10.17 -2.81
N PHE A 255 -4.07 -9.04 -2.86
CA PHE A 255 -2.61 -9.04 -2.85
C PHE A 255 -2.04 -9.71 -1.59
N TRP A 256 -2.51 -9.31 -0.41
CA TRP A 256 -2.01 -9.86 0.84
C TRP A 256 -2.41 -11.32 1.06
N THR A 257 -3.61 -11.70 0.64
CA THR A 257 -4.09 -13.08 0.73
C THR A 257 -3.31 -14.00 -0.21
N ASP A 258 -2.91 -13.52 -1.39
CA ASP A 258 -2.06 -14.28 -2.31
C ASP A 258 -0.63 -14.47 -1.78
N LEU A 259 -0.07 -13.45 -1.12
CA LEU A 259 1.20 -13.58 -0.38
C LEU A 259 1.07 -14.59 0.79
N GLU A 260 -0.04 -14.55 1.52
CA GLU A 260 -0.36 -15.51 2.58
C GLU A 260 -0.44 -16.95 2.04
N ASN A 261 -1.13 -17.16 0.93
CA ASN A 261 -1.20 -18.48 0.31
C ASN A 261 0.19 -18.94 -0.19
N SER A 262 0.95 -18.02 -0.79
CA SER A 262 2.31 -18.29 -1.27
C SER A 262 3.24 -18.70 -0.13
N ARG A 263 3.15 -18.04 1.04
CA ARG A 263 4.01 -18.38 2.19
C ARG A 263 3.76 -19.81 2.67
N HIS A 264 2.49 -20.23 2.71
CA HIS A 264 2.11 -21.59 3.11
C HIS A 264 2.62 -22.63 2.12
N HIS A 265 2.48 -22.36 0.82
CA HIS A 265 2.98 -23.26 -0.22
C HIS A 265 4.51 -23.42 -0.19
N ILE A 266 5.25 -22.34 0.07
CA ILE A 266 6.71 -22.36 0.22
C ILE A 266 7.12 -23.24 1.42
N ASP A 267 6.40 -23.15 2.55
CA ASP A 267 6.68 -23.96 3.73
C ASP A 267 6.36 -25.45 3.51
N GLU A 268 5.24 -25.79 2.87
CA GLU A 268 4.89 -27.17 2.55
C GLU A 268 5.93 -27.84 1.64
N THR A 269 6.36 -27.11 0.60
CA THR A 269 7.37 -27.60 -0.34
C THR A 269 8.67 -27.90 0.39
N ARG A 270 9.10 -27.01 1.29
CA ARG A 270 10.30 -27.21 2.11
C ARG A 270 10.19 -28.47 2.99
N SER A 271 9.05 -28.67 3.66
CA SER A 271 8.82 -29.84 4.51
C SER A 271 8.88 -31.15 3.70
N ARG A 272 8.30 -31.19 2.49
CA ARG A 272 8.37 -32.37 1.62
C ARG A 272 9.81 -32.70 1.19
N TYR A 273 10.60 -31.70 0.79
CA TYR A 273 12.01 -31.92 0.43
C TYR A 273 12.85 -32.42 1.61
N ALA A 274 12.62 -31.91 2.82
CA ALA A 274 13.34 -32.38 4.01
C ALA A 274 13.06 -33.86 4.32
N VAL A 275 11.84 -34.34 4.08
CA VAL A 275 11.46 -35.76 4.25
C VAL A 275 12.13 -36.64 3.19
N PHE A 276 12.26 -36.17 1.95
CA PHE A 276 12.87 -36.95 0.86
C PHE A 276 14.41 -37.06 0.94
N VAL A 277 15.09 -36.07 1.50
CA VAL A 277 16.57 -36.08 1.64
C VAL A 277 17.02 -36.73 2.96
N GLY A 278 16.10 -36.90 3.91
CA GLY A 278 16.32 -37.59 5.18
C GLY A 278 16.00 -39.09 5.19
N ALA A 279 15.80 -39.71 4.02
CA ALA A 279 15.51 -41.13 3.83
C ALA A 279 16.62 -41.83 3.02
#